data_AF-A0A940HGX6-F1
#
_entry.id   AF-A0A940HGX6-F1
#
_cell.length_a   1.000
_cell.length_b   1.000
_cell.length_c   1.000
_cell.angle_alpha   90.00
_cell.angle_beta   90.00
_cell.angle_gamma   90.00
#
_symmetry.space_group_name_H-M   'P 1'
#
loop_
_entity.id
_entity.type
_entity.pdbx_description
1 polymer ?
#
loop_
_entity_poly.entity_id
_entity_poly.type
_entity_poly.pdbx_seq_one_letter_code
_entity_poly.pdbx_strand_id
1 'polypeptide(L)'
;MKPLFLFFFLITSFSLAAQQQYIGLTTGQVKRHMRSYIKFYKYTMFTMEEKKNEISYLLREDKVQHTDFKYEFDPKGKCIASGVYGNCLQCIERDLNLVLKKDRYGWVKINDSTWLSSYRRSLQMTMKKNVGEGFMYGLDIRKMIWSRTWYNDRIAGKI
;
A
#
# COMPACT_ATOMS: atom_id res chain seq x y z
N MET A 1 -43.90 14.64 9.78
CA MET A 1 -43.21 13.88 8.71
C MET A 1 -41.86 14.53 8.48
N LYS A 2 -40.76 13.90 8.94
CA LYS A 2 -39.38 14.38 8.71
C LYS A 2 -38.68 13.30 7.90
N PRO A 3 -38.03 13.64 6.77
CA PRO A 3 -37.33 12.64 5.98
C PRO A 3 -36.06 12.23 6.74
N LEU A 4 -36.07 10.98 7.20
CA LEU A 4 -34.93 10.30 7.79
C LEU A 4 -33.98 9.90 6.65
N PHE A 5 -33.31 10.90 6.07
CA PHE A 5 -32.47 10.73 4.86
C PHE A 5 -31.09 11.34 5.08
N LEU A 6 -30.38 10.88 6.11
CA LEU A 6 -28.98 11.26 6.36
C LEU A 6 -28.22 10.08 6.98
N PHE A 7 -28.36 8.90 6.37
CA PHE A 7 -27.53 7.73 6.68
C PHE A 7 -26.96 7.10 5.40
N PHE A 8 -26.46 7.95 4.48
CA PHE A 8 -25.89 7.51 3.21
C PHE A 8 -24.55 8.20 2.89
N PHE A 9 -23.70 8.40 3.90
CA PHE A 9 -22.35 8.95 3.74
C PHE A 9 -21.29 8.25 4.62
N LEU A 10 -21.44 6.94 4.84
CA LEU A 10 -20.45 6.11 5.55
C LEU A 10 -19.98 4.90 4.72
N ILE A 11 -20.16 4.96 3.40
CA ILE A 11 -19.66 3.93 2.49
C ILE A 11 -18.47 4.52 1.73
N THR A 12 -17.34 3.81 1.75
CA THR A 12 -16.13 4.01 0.94
C THR A 12 -14.99 4.85 1.53
N SER A 13 -14.43 4.39 2.65
CA SER A 13 -13.02 4.65 2.95
C SER A 13 -12.27 3.38 3.34
N PHE A 14 -12.55 2.27 2.65
CA PHE A 14 -11.50 1.28 2.35
C PHE A 14 -10.59 1.88 1.28
N SER A 15 -9.89 2.94 1.66
CA SER A 15 -8.84 3.57 0.85
C SER A 15 -7.70 2.57 0.64
N LEU A 16 -7.14 2.56 -0.56
CA LEU A 16 -5.88 1.93 -0.95
C LEU A 16 -4.74 2.18 0.07
N ALA A 17 -4.84 3.24 0.88
CA ALA A 17 -4.02 3.57 2.04
C ALA A 17 -3.97 2.53 3.19
N ALA A 18 -4.51 1.35 2.97
CA ALA A 18 -4.43 0.22 3.86
C ALA A 18 -3.25 -0.71 3.54
N GLN A 19 -2.37 -0.35 2.60
CA GLN A 19 -1.19 -1.14 2.22
C GLN A 19 -0.35 -1.65 3.40
N GLN A 20 -0.07 -0.76 4.37
CA GLN A 20 0.67 -1.09 5.58
C GLN A 20 -0.01 -2.13 6.50
N GLN A 21 -1.27 -2.49 6.25
CA GLN A 21 -2.01 -3.52 6.99
C GLN A 21 -1.68 -4.94 6.50
N TYR A 22 -1.14 -5.07 5.27
CA TYR A 22 -0.81 -6.37 4.70
C TYR A 22 0.53 -6.90 5.22
N ILE A 23 1.41 -6.02 5.68
CA ILE A 23 2.71 -6.41 6.24
C ILE A 23 2.51 -7.35 7.44
N GLY A 24 3.14 -8.52 7.39
CA GLY A 24 3.04 -9.58 8.40
C GLY A 24 1.85 -10.54 8.21
N LEU A 25 0.95 -10.30 7.25
CA LEU A 25 -0.10 -11.25 6.90
C LEU A 25 0.48 -12.43 6.12
N THR A 26 -0.18 -13.59 6.23
CA THR A 26 0.16 -14.74 5.37
C THR A 26 -0.36 -14.55 3.96
N THR A 27 0.20 -15.29 3.01
CA THR A 27 -0.28 -15.38 1.63
C THR A 27 -1.79 -15.62 1.55
N GLY A 28 -2.32 -16.57 2.34
CA GLY A 28 -3.76 -16.86 2.39
C GLY A 28 -4.61 -15.72 2.92
N GLN A 29 -4.11 -14.95 3.90
CA GLN A 29 -4.78 -13.77 4.43
C GLN A 29 -4.82 -12.64 3.38
N VAL A 30 -3.69 -12.36 2.71
CA VAL A 30 -3.64 -11.36 1.62
C VAL A 30 -4.63 -11.73 0.51
N LYS A 31 -4.62 -12.99 0.05
CA LYS A 31 -5.58 -13.49 -0.95
C LYS A 31 -7.03 -13.29 -0.52
N ARG A 32 -7.36 -13.59 0.75
CA ARG A 32 -8.72 -13.42 1.28
C ARG A 32 -9.14 -11.95 1.26
N HIS A 33 -8.27 -11.05 1.74
CA HIS A 33 -8.56 -9.61 1.73
C HIS A 33 -8.77 -9.09 0.30
N MET A 34 -7.95 -9.49 -0.67
CA MET A 34 -8.10 -9.07 -2.05
C MET A 34 -9.38 -9.62 -2.69
N ARG A 35 -9.75 -10.88 -2.43
CA ARG A 35 -11.05 -11.43 -2.86
C ARG A 35 -12.22 -10.65 -2.30
N SER A 36 -12.19 -10.29 -1.02
CA SER A 36 -13.21 -9.45 -0.39
C SER A 36 -13.28 -8.06 -1.03
N TYR A 37 -12.14 -7.45 -1.33
CA TYR A 37 -12.06 -6.16 -2.02
C TYR A 37 -12.70 -6.22 -3.41
N ILE A 38 -12.31 -7.19 -4.25
CA ILE A 38 -12.88 -7.39 -5.59
C ILE A 38 -14.39 -7.59 -5.52
N LYS A 39 -14.85 -8.46 -4.62
CA LYS A 39 -16.28 -8.77 -4.46
C LYS A 39 -17.07 -7.55 -3.99
N PHE A 40 -16.54 -6.78 -3.05
CA PHE A 40 -17.20 -5.59 -2.50
C PHE A 40 -17.43 -4.54 -3.59
N TYR A 41 -16.42 -4.29 -4.42
CA TYR A 41 -16.50 -3.30 -5.51
C TYR A 41 -17.04 -3.87 -6.83
N LYS A 42 -17.34 -5.17 -6.90
CA LYS A 42 -17.88 -5.87 -8.08
C LYS A 42 -17.00 -5.73 -9.33
N TYR A 43 -15.68 -5.68 -9.17
CA TYR A 43 -14.76 -5.63 -10.30
C TYR A 43 -14.80 -6.94 -11.08
N THR A 44 -14.85 -6.86 -12.41
CA THR A 44 -14.89 -8.05 -13.29
C THR A 44 -13.56 -8.25 -14.02
N MET A 45 -12.85 -7.16 -14.33
CA MET A 45 -11.54 -7.19 -15.01
C MET A 45 -10.40 -7.13 -13.99
N PHE A 46 -10.13 -8.27 -13.36
CA PHE A 46 -9.10 -8.39 -12.34
C PHE A 46 -8.33 -9.71 -12.45
N THR A 47 -7.02 -9.60 -12.72
CA THR A 47 -6.13 -10.76 -12.89
C THR A 47 -5.25 -10.93 -11.67
N MET A 48 -5.02 -12.19 -11.25
CA MET A 48 -4.04 -12.53 -10.22
C MET A 48 -2.90 -13.29 -10.87
N GLU A 49 -1.68 -12.85 -10.58
CA GLU A 49 -0.43 -13.52 -10.95
C GLU A 49 0.29 -13.94 -9.68
N GLU A 50 0.72 -15.20 -9.63
CA GLU A 50 1.41 -15.75 -8.46
C GLU A 50 2.73 -16.38 -8.88
N LYS A 51 3.80 -15.93 -8.22
CA LYS A 51 5.15 -16.49 -8.30
C LYS A 51 5.52 -17.06 -6.93
N LYS A 52 6.65 -17.76 -6.86
CA LYS A 52 7.12 -18.45 -5.63
C LYS A 52 7.00 -17.59 -4.35
N ASN A 53 7.41 -16.32 -4.41
CA ASN A 53 7.45 -15.39 -3.27
C ASN A 53 6.72 -14.07 -3.53
N GLU A 54 5.89 -13.99 -4.56
CA GLU A 54 5.23 -12.75 -4.98
C GLU A 54 3.81 -13.03 -5.45
N ILE A 55 2.87 -12.16 -5.08
CA ILE A 55 1.54 -12.10 -5.67
C ILE A 55 1.33 -10.72 -6.23
N SER A 56 0.95 -10.66 -7.51
CA SER A 56 0.52 -9.45 -8.18
C SER A 56 -0.96 -9.55 -8.54
N TYR A 57 -1.64 -8.42 -8.46
CA TYR A 57 -3.02 -8.28 -8.89
C TYR A 57 -3.17 -7.10 -9.82
N LEU A 58 -3.75 -7.32 -10.98
CA LEU A 58 -3.89 -6.33 -12.05
C LEU A 58 -5.37 -5.98 -12.20
N LEU A 59 -5.75 -4.77 -11.78
CA LEU A 59 -7.09 -4.20 -11.98
C LEU A 59 -7.10 -3.44 -13.30
N ARG A 60 -7.99 -3.84 -14.23
CA ARG A 60 -8.09 -3.31 -15.60
C ARG A 60 -9.54 -3.00 -15.98
N GLU A 61 -10.28 -2.42 -15.05
CA GLU A 61 -11.71 -2.11 -15.23
C GLU A 61 -11.87 -0.71 -15.82
N ASP A 62 -12.66 -0.55 -16.88
CA ASP A 62 -12.80 0.72 -17.63
C ASP A 62 -13.24 1.91 -16.76
N LYS A 63 -14.02 1.64 -15.71
CA LYS A 63 -14.62 2.65 -14.84
C LYS A 63 -13.70 3.14 -13.73
N VAL A 64 -12.53 2.52 -13.56
CA VAL A 64 -11.57 2.87 -12.53
C VAL A 64 -10.17 2.94 -13.12
N GLN A 65 -9.28 3.60 -12.41
CA GLN A 65 -7.90 3.65 -12.85
C GLN A 65 -7.26 2.25 -12.85
N HIS A 66 -6.59 1.90 -13.94
CA HIS A 66 -5.75 0.71 -13.99
C HIS A 66 -4.72 0.75 -12.86
N THR A 67 -4.72 -0.32 -12.06
CA THR A 67 -3.97 -0.37 -10.80
C THR A 67 -3.36 -1.76 -10.61
N ASP A 68 -2.09 -1.79 -10.23
CA ASP A 68 -1.37 -3.01 -9.88
C ASP A 68 -1.12 -3.05 -8.38
N PHE A 69 -1.48 -4.15 -7.74
CA PHE A 69 -1.13 -4.44 -6.36
C PHE A 69 -0.05 -5.50 -6.35
N LYS A 70 1.08 -5.26 -5.68
CA LYS A 70 2.15 -6.25 -5.56
C LYS A 70 2.40 -6.57 -4.09
N TYR A 71 2.62 -7.83 -3.80
CA TYR A 71 2.88 -8.33 -2.46
C TYR A 71 4.06 -9.30 -2.49
N GLU A 72 5.11 -9.03 -1.71
CA GLU A 72 6.26 -9.91 -1.55
C GLU A 72 6.18 -10.64 -0.22
N PHE A 73 6.59 -11.90 -0.20
CA PHE A 73 6.54 -12.77 0.98
C PHE A 73 7.94 -13.29 1.34
N ASP A 74 8.21 -13.40 2.64
CA ASP A 74 9.41 -14.06 3.15
C ASP A 74 9.30 -15.60 3.02
N PRO A 75 10.39 -16.36 3.26
CA PRO A 75 10.37 -17.82 3.24
C PRO A 75 9.40 -18.46 4.25
N LYS A 76 8.92 -17.72 5.25
CA LYS A 76 7.91 -18.16 6.22
C LYS A 76 6.48 -17.85 5.74
N GLY A 77 6.33 -17.34 4.52
CA GLY A 77 5.05 -16.99 3.91
C GLY A 77 4.41 -15.73 4.49
N LYS A 78 5.19 -14.84 5.11
CA LYS A 78 4.72 -13.56 5.68
C LYS A 78 5.02 -12.43 4.71
N CYS A 79 4.02 -11.57 4.49
CA CYS A 79 4.15 -10.42 3.61
C CYS A 79 5.17 -9.43 4.20
N ILE A 80 6.22 -9.12 3.44
CA ILE A 80 7.29 -8.19 3.80
C ILE A 80 7.28 -6.93 2.96
N ALA A 81 6.59 -6.92 1.82
CA ALA A 81 6.38 -5.71 1.05
C ALA A 81 4.99 -5.69 0.41
N SER A 82 4.42 -4.50 0.29
CA SER A 82 3.17 -4.23 -0.43
C SER A 82 3.35 -2.98 -1.27
N GLY A 83 2.92 -3.01 -2.53
CA GLY A 83 2.98 -1.89 -3.45
C GLY A 83 1.67 -1.67 -4.18
N VAL A 84 1.32 -0.41 -4.44
CA VAL A 84 0.23 -0.01 -5.36
C VAL A 84 0.84 0.83 -6.46
N TYR A 85 0.51 0.52 -7.70
CA TYR A 85 1.05 1.19 -8.86
C TYR A 85 -0.04 1.55 -9.85
N GLY A 86 0.09 2.68 -10.52
CA GLY A 86 -0.83 3.06 -11.60
C GLY A 86 -0.42 4.36 -12.27
N ASN A 87 -1.19 4.76 -13.28
CA ASN A 87 -0.84 5.87 -14.18
C ASN A 87 -1.24 7.28 -13.68
N CYS A 88 -1.85 7.40 -12.50
CA CYS A 88 -2.30 8.66 -11.91
C CYS A 88 -1.42 9.06 -10.72
N LEU A 89 -0.55 10.05 -10.91
CA LEU A 89 0.29 10.61 -9.85
C LEU A 89 -0.54 11.10 -8.66
N GLN A 90 -1.57 11.91 -8.93
CA GLN A 90 -2.44 12.49 -7.90
C GLN A 90 -3.14 11.41 -7.06
N CYS A 91 -3.46 10.26 -7.65
CA CYS A 91 -4.11 9.15 -6.98
C CYS A 91 -3.14 8.47 -6.00
N ILE A 92 -1.87 8.27 -6.42
CA ILE A 92 -0.80 7.76 -5.56
C ILE A 92 -0.45 8.75 -4.45
N GLU A 93 -0.40 10.06 -4.73
CA GLU A 93 -0.17 11.11 -3.72
C GLU A 93 -1.31 11.17 -2.70
N ARG A 94 -2.56 10.99 -3.14
CA ARG A 94 -3.71 10.87 -2.24
C ARG A 94 -3.56 9.65 -1.32
N ASP A 95 -3.16 8.51 -1.86
CA ASP A 95 -2.94 7.29 -1.07
C ASP A 95 -1.80 7.46 -0.07
N LEU A 96 -0.69 8.07 -0.49
CA LEU A 96 0.42 8.46 0.38
C LEU A 96 -0.08 9.32 1.56
N ASN A 97 -0.84 10.38 1.26
CA ASN A 97 -1.36 11.28 2.29
C ASN A 97 -2.29 10.55 3.28
N LEU A 98 -3.11 9.63 2.80
CA LEU A 98 -3.97 8.80 3.65
C LEU A 98 -3.17 7.80 4.50
N VAL A 99 -2.04 7.28 4.01
CA VAL A 99 -1.13 6.43 4.80
C VAL A 99 -0.44 7.27 5.87
N LEU A 100 0.06 8.45 5.51
CA LEU A 100 0.79 9.36 6.41
C LEU A 100 -0.08 9.89 7.55
N LYS A 101 -1.38 10.13 7.31
CA LYS A 101 -2.35 10.54 8.34
C LYS A 101 -2.56 9.52 9.47
N LYS A 102 -2.06 8.28 9.34
CA LYS A 102 -2.21 7.23 10.36
C LYS A 102 -1.05 7.28 11.35
N ASP A 103 -1.21 8.05 12.42
CA ASP A 103 -0.17 8.32 13.44
C ASP A 103 0.43 7.06 14.09
N ARG A 104 -0.29 5.93 14.10
CA ARG A 104 0.16 4.66 14.71
C ARG A 104 1.51 4.12 14.20
N TYR A 105 1.99 4.61 13.06
CA TYR A 105 3.29 4.22 12.49
C TYR A 105 4.41 5.21 12.77
N GLY A 106 4.10 6.48 13.08
CA GLY A 106 5.10 7.53 13.32
C GLY A 106 6.00 7.74 12.12
N TRP A 107 5.41 8.06 10.96
CA TRP A 107 6.15 8.28 9.72
C TRP A 107 6.98 9.57 9.78
N VAL A 108 8.26 9.47 9.44
CA VAL A 108 9.20 10.58 9.33
C VAL A 108 9.71 10.64 7.90
N LYS A 109 9.59 11.81 7.26
CA LYS A 109 10.12 12.04 5.91
C LYS A 109 11.65 12.11 5.98
N ILE A 110 12.34 11.30 5.16
CA ILE A 110 13.80 11.32 5.06
C ILE A 110 14.25 12.12 3.84
N ASN A 111 13.50 12.01 2.74
CA ASN A 111 13.72 12.78 1.52
C ASN A 111 12.38 12.89 0.75
N ASP A 112 12.40 13.44 -0.46
CA ASP A 112 11.19 13.73 -1.25
C ASP A 112 10.37 12.51 -1.66
N SER A 113 10.97 11.33 -1.64
CA SER A 113 10.30 10.10 -2.05
C SER A 113 10.22 9.05 -0.95
N THR A 114 10.82 9.28 0.23
CA THR A 114 11.02 8.22 1.23
C THR A 114 10.65 8.66 2.64
N TRP A 115 9.92 7.77 3.32
CA TRP A 115 9.53 7.91 4.72
C TRP A 115 9.90 6.65 5.50
N LEU A 116 10.28 6.84 6.76
CA LEU A 116 10.52 5.75 7.70
C LEU A 116 9.51 5.81 8.83
N SER A 117 8.91 4.67 9.17
CA SER A 117 8.11 4.54 10.38
C SER A 117 9.01 4.50 11.61
N SER A 118 8.42 4.55 12.81
CA SER A 118 9.12 4.32 14.06
C SER A 118 9.97 3.03 14.05
N TYR A 119 11.09 3.04 14.77
CA TYR A 119 12.02 1.90 14.88
C TYR A 119 11.30 0.57 15.16
N ARG A 120 10.32 0.57 16.08
CA ARG A 120 9.53 -0.60 16.47
C ARG A 120 8.67 -1.18 15.35
N ARG A 121 8.19 -0.33 14.43
CA ARG A 121 7.38 -0.75 13.27
C ARG A 121 8.26 -1.23 12.13
N SER A 122 9.45 -0.65 11.99
CA SER A 122 10.48 -1.07 11.03
C SER A 122 9.98 -1.14 9.59
N LEU A 123 9.21 -0.14 9.17
CA LEU A 123 8.72 0.02 7.80
C LEU A 123 9.40 1.20 7.11
N GLN A 124 9.76 0.99 5.85
CA GLN A 124 10.10 2.04 4.90
C GLN A 124 8.96 2.17 3.88
N MET A 125 8.62 3.40 3.54
CA MET A 125 7.70 3.73 2.48
C MET A 125 8.42 4.55 1.42
N THR A 126 8.25 4.18 0.15
CA THR A 126 8.88 4.87 -0.98
C THR A 126 7.85 5.15 -2.06
N MET A 127 7.74 6.41 -2.45
CA MET A 127 7.00 6.83 -3.63
C MET A 127 7.93 6.76 -4.85
N LYS A 128 7.56 5.96 -5.84
CA LYS A 128 8.32 5.76 -7.08
C LYS A 128 7.64 6.50 -8.23
N LYS A 129 8.44 7.09 -9.11
CA LYS A 129 8.02 7.71 -10.36
C LYS A 129 8.62 6.92 -11.53
N ASN A 130 7.89 6.77 -12.63
CA ASN A 130 8.32 6.06 -13.83
C ASN A 130 8.76 4.60 -13.57
N VAL A 131 7.90 3.82 -12.92
CA VAL A 131 8.15 2.41 -12.62
C VAL A 131 7.92 1.55 -13.86
N GLY A 132 8.97 1.01 -14.45
CA GLY A 132 8.89 0.08 -15.60
C GLY A 132 8.65 0.79 -16.94
N GLU A 133 8.09 0.05 -17.91
CA GLU A 133 7.71 0.59 -19.21
C GLU A 133 6.31 1.21 -19.12
N GLY A 134 6.25 2.54 -19.22
CA GLY A 134 5.04 3.34 -19.00
C GLY A 134 5.19 4.26 -17.79
N PHE A 135 4.61 5.46 -17.86
CA PHE A 135 4.66 6.48 -16.81
C PHE A 135 3.85 6.08 -15.56
N MET A 136 4.24 4.98 -14.92
CA MET A 136 3.60 4.45 -13.72
C MET A 136 4.21 5.09 -12.47
N TYR A 137 3.33 5.45 -11.56
CA TYR A 137 3.66 5.91 -10.22
C TYR A 137 3.37 4.79 -9.23
N GLY A 138 4.20 4.67 -8.19
CA GLY A 138 4.07 3.62 -7.19
C GLY A 138 4.18 4.15 -5.77
N LEU A 139 3.44 3.54 -4.85
CA LEU A 139 3.70 3.64 -3.42
C LEU A 139 4.06 2.24 -2.92
N ASP A 140 5.28 2.09 -2.44
CA ASP A 140 5.79 0.84 -1.87
C ASP A 140 6.00 0.97 -0.38
N ILE A 141 5.58 -0.05 0.37
CA ILE A 141 5.84 -0.19 1.79
C ILE A 141 6.55 -1.51 2.02
N ARG A 142 7.70 -1.49 2.71
CA ARG A 142 8.52 -2.66 2.98
C ARG A 142 8.89 -2.75 4.46
N LYS A 143 8.88 -3.97 5.00
CA LYS A 143 9.47 -4.32 6.29
C LYS A 143 10.99 -4.31 6.15
N MET A 144 11.62 -3.47 6.95
CA MET A 144 13.06 -3.31 7.03
C MET A 144 13.60 -4.04 8.26
N ILE A 145 14.83 -4.53 8.13
CA ILE A 145 15.64 -5.01 9.24
C ILE A 145 16.77 -4.00 9.41
N TRP A 146 16.65 -3.14 10.42
CA TRP A 146 17.64 -2.11 10.72
C TRP A 146 18.10 -2.19 12.16
N SER A 147 19.35 -1.79 12.42
CA SER A 147 19.83 -1.57 13.78
C SER A 147 19.31 -0.24 14.32
N ARG A 148 19.26 -0.10 15.65
CA ARG A 148 18.85 1.16 16.30
C ARG A 148 19.76 2.32 15.91
N THR A 149 21.07 2.06 15.82
CA THR A 149 22.08 3.04 15.40
C THR A 149 21.81 3.53 13.99
N TRP A 150 21.66 2.61 13.02
CA TRP A 150 21.35 2.98 11.63
C TRP A 150 20.08 3.83 11.53
N TYR A 151 19.02 3.43 12.25
CA TYR A 151 17.75 4.14 12.24
C TYR A 151 17.92 5.59 12.76
N ASN A 152 18.60 5.75 13.89
CA ASN A 152 18.81 7.07 14.49
C ASN A 152 19.68 7.96 13.60
N ASP A 153 20.75 7.43 13.00
CA ASP A 153 21.64 8.19 12.13
C ASP A 153 20.91 8.64 10.86
N ARG A 154 20.09 7.77 10.27
CA ARG A 154 19.30 8.09 9.07
C ARG A 154 18.23 9.16 9.35
N ILE A 155 17.53 9.07 10.48
CA ILE A 155 16.53 10.07 10.90
C ILE A 155 17.20 11.42 11.22
N ALA A 156 18.42 11.41 11.75
CA ALA A 156 19.21 12.61 12.03
C ALA A 156 19.88 13.21 10.79
N GLY A 157 19.73 12.61 9.60
CA GLY A 157 20.36 13.09 8.37
C GLY A 157 21.89 12.95 8.35
N LYS A 158 22.46 12.06 9.18
CA LYS A 158 23.91 11.85 9.26
C LYS A 158 24.45 10.93 8.16
N ILE A 159 23.57 10.12 7.58
CA ILE A 159 23.85 9.14 6.51
C ILE A 159 22.73 9.17 5.49
#